data_AF-A0A9J6NXE2-F1
#
_entry.id   AF-A0A9J6NXE2-F1
#
_cell.length_a   1.000
_cell.length_b   1.000
_cell.length_c   1.000
_cell.angle_alpha   90.00
_cell.angle_beta   90.00
_cell.angle_gamma   90.00
#
_symmetry.space_group_name_H-M   'P 1'
#
loop_
_entity.id
_entity.type
_entity.pdbx_description
1 polymer ?
#
loop_
_entity_poly.entity_id
_entity_poly.type
_entity_poly.pdbx_seq_one_letter_code
_entity_poly.pdbx_strand_id
1 'polypeptide(L)'
;MFTWFSLINISLALLLFIFTVVIFVRNILIGKNGTDSGIINLGFIAVILIGMFCSLSVLLGQVSIDSLEALLRIGQSTNIEEVEAINNIVKVKNGNIISLIIGYGSLVGDYFILKFIKKMNIKECKKVKNRWDWSRVK
;
A
#
# COMPACT_ATOMS: atom_id res chain seq x y z
N MET A 1 -17.88 -3.39 -21.92
CA MET A 1 -16.48 -3.80 -21.70
C MET A 1 -15.82 -3.16 -20.46
N PHE A 2 -16.40 -2.10 -19.87
CA PHE A 2 -15.76 -1.27 -18.83
C PHE A 2 -15.87 -1.75 -17.37
N THR A 3 -16.76 -2.71 -17.05
CA THR A 3 -16.99 -3.19 -15.67
C THR A 3 -15.84 -4.04 -15.13
N TRP A 4 -15.21 -4.86 -15.98
CA TRP A 4 -14.15 -5.78 -15.55
C TRP A 4 -12.87 -5.05 -15.08
N PHE A 5 -12.49 -3.97 -15.77
CA PHE A 5 -11.33 -3.16 -15.38
C PHE A 5 -11.55 -2.46 -14.03
N SER A 6 -12.75 -1.91 -13.80
CA SER A 6 -13.14 -1.28 -12.53
C SER A 6 -13.10 -2.31 -11.39
N LEU A 7 -13.69 -3.49 -11.60
CA LEU A 7 -13.69 -4.61 -10.66
C LEU A 7 -12.27 -5.10 -10.31
N ILE A 8 -11.38 -5.23 -11.30
CA ILE A 8 -10.00 -5.64 -11.08
C ILE A 8 -9.24 -4.60 -10.23
N ASN A 9 -9.38 -3.30 -10.54
CA ASN A 9 -8.69 -2.25 -9.80
C ASN A 9 -9.20 -2.12 -8.36
N ILE A 10 -10.52 -2.22 -8.15
CA ILE A 10 -11.12 -2.23 -6.81
C ILE A 10 -10.60 -3.43 -6.03
N SER A 11 -10.60 -4.62 -6.63
CA SER A 11 -10.11 -5.85 -5.98
C SER A 11 -8.63 -5.72 -5.60
N LEU A 12 -7.80 -5.17 -6.50
CA LEU A 12 -6.38 -4.92 -6.24
C LEU A 12 -6.15 -3.88 -5.16
N ALA A 13 -6.93 -2.79 -5.13
CA ALA A 13 -6.83 -1.77 -4.09
C ALA A 13 -7.25 -2.32 -2.72
N LEU A 14 -8.28 -3.17 -2.69
CA LEU A 14 -8.80 -3.78 -1.47
C LEU A 14 -7.83 -4.82 -0.90
N LEU A 15 -7.19 -5.62 -1.77
CA LEU A 15 -6.07 -6.50 -1.38
C LEU A 15 -4.90 -5.69 -0.83
N LEU A 16 -4.50 -4.63 -1.52
CA LEU A 16 -3.43 -3.74 -1.08
C LEU A 16 -3.73 -3.17 0.32
N PHE A 17 -4.96 -2.70 0.53
CA PHE A 17 -5.41 -2.17 1.81
C PHE A 17 -5.36 -3.23 2.91
N ILE A 18 -5.90 -4.44 2.68
CA ILE A 18 -5.86 -5.54 3.65
C ILE A 18 -4.42 -5.88 4.01
N PHE A 19 -3.53 -6.05 3.04
CA PHE A 19 -2.13 -6.37 3.32
C PHE A 19 -1.44 -5.27 4.13
N THR A 20 -1.67 -4.01 3.78
CA THR A 20 -1.09 -2.86 4.48
C THR A 20 -1.57 -2.80 5.93
N VAL A 21 -2.88 -3.00 6.17
CA VAL A 21 -3.47 -3.06 7.52
C VAL A 21 -2.91 -4.24 8.32
N VAL A 22 -2.84 -5.44 7.73
CA VAL A 22 -2.29 -6.63 8.39
C VAL A 22 -0.82 -6.41 8.80
N ILE A 23 -0.01 -5.81 7.92
CA ILE A 23 1.39 -5.48 8.20
C ILE A 23 1.49 -4.43 9.31
N PHE A 24 0.64 -3.40 9.28
CA PHE A 24 0.59 -2.36 10.31
C PHE A 24 0.23 -2.95 11.68
N VAL A 25 -0.87 -3.69 11.78
CA VAL A 25 -1.33 -4.31 13.03
C VAL A 25 -0.26 -5.28 13.57
N ARG A 26 0.30 -6.13 12.70
CA ARG A 26 1.27 -7.15 13.15
C ARG A 26 2.58 -6.56 13.66
N ASN A 27 3.05 -5.46 13.09
CA ASN A 27 4.36 -4.91 13.45
C ASN A 27 4.27 -3.81 14.50
N ILE A 28 3.24 -2.96 14.46
CA ILE A 28 3.09 -1.83 15.40
C ILE A 28 2.27 -2.23 16.63
N LEU A 29 1.09 -2.83 16.45
CA LEU A 29 0.19 -3.14 17.58
C LEU A 29 0.64 -4.38 18.38
N ILE A 30 1.20 -5.40 17.73
CA ILE A 30 1.67 -6.62 18.42
C ILE A 30 3.07 -6.43 19.04
N GLY A 31 3.62 -5.20 19.02
CA GLY A 31 4.79 -4.84 19.81
C GLY A 31 6.09 -5.50 19.38
N LYS A 32 6.20 -5.97 18.13
CA LYS A 32 7.50 -6.27 17.54
C LYS A 32 8.14 -4.97 17.07
N ASN A 33 8.57 -4.15 18.04
CA ASN A 33 9.59 -3.14 17.80
C ASN A 33 10.82 -3.90 17.31
N GLY A 34 10.92 -4.02 15.99
CA GLY A 34 11.88 -4.91 15.35
C GLY A 34 13.32 -4.41 15.51
N THR A 35 13.52 -3.18 15.97
CA THR A 35 14.83 -2.53 16.05
C THR A 35 14.73 -1.33 16.98
N ASP A 36 15.77 -1.09 17.80
CA ASP A 36 15.91 0.11 18.64
C ASP A 36 16.17 1.38 17.83
N SER A 37 16.48 1.25 16.53
CA SER A 37 16.67 2.38 15.63
C SER A 37 15.32 3.01 15.24
N GLY A 38 15.00 4.14 15.86
CA GLY A 38 13.80 4.94 15.58
C GLY A 38 13.68 5.38 14.11
N ILE A 39 14.79 5.56 13.40
CA ILE A 39 14.82 5.94 11.98
C ILE A 39 14.24 4.83 11.09
N ILE A 40 14.59 3.57 11.36
CA ILE A 40 14.09 2.43 10.59
C ILE A 40 12.59 2.24 10.83
N ASN A 41 12.13 2.44 12.07
CA ASN A 41 10.72 2.38 12.42
C ASN A 41 9.92 3.53 11.78
N LEU A 42 10.46 4.75 11.77
CA LEU A 42 9.85 5.91 11.09
C LEU A 42 9.74 5.68 9.57
N GLY A 43 10.81 5.17 8.94
CA GLY A 43 10.78 4.83 7.53
C GLY A 43 9.72 3.78 7.20
N PHE A 44 9.60 2.75 8.05
CA PHE A 44 8.56 1.73 7.90
C PHE A 44 7.13 2.29 8.04
N ILE A 45 6.90 3.16 9.03
CA ILE A 45 5.60 3.84 9.20
C ILE A 45 5.27 4.69 7.97
N ALA A 46 6.25 5.42 7.43
CA ALA A 46 6.04 6.24 6.24
C ALA A 46 5.64 5.40 5.01
N VAL A 47 6.27 4.24 4.80
CA VAL A 47 5.96 3.34 3.69
C VAL A 47 4.55 2.73 3.83
N ILE A 48 4.14 2.38 5.05
CA ILE A 48 2.78 1.93 5.33
C ILE A 48 1.76 3.04 5.04
N LEU A 49 2.01 4.27 5.49
CA LEU A 49 1.11 5.40 5.27
C LEU A 49 0.93 5.67 3.77
N ILE A 50 2.02 5.59 2.99
CA ILE A 50 1.96 5.70 1.52
C ILE A 50 1.06 4.60 0.93
N GLY A 51 1.22 3.35 1.36
CA GLY A 51 0.39 2.24 0.92
C GLY A 51 -1.09 2.44 1.23
N MET A 52 -1.41 2.93 2.43
CA MET A 52 -2.78 3.27 2.82
C MET A 52 -3.36 4.39 1.96
N PHE A 53 -2.64 5.50 1.79
CA PHE A 53 -3.07 6.62 0.95
C PHE A 53 -3.30 6.21 -0.51
N CYS A 54 -2.41 5.39 -1.08
CA CYS A 54 -2.56 4.86 -2.44
C CYS A 54 -3.78 3.95 -2.60
N SER A 55 -4.07 3.10 -1.60
CA SER A 55 -5.28 2.27 -1.65
C SER A 55 -6.57 3.09 -1.55
N LEU A 56 -6.57 4.11 -0.69
CA LEU A 56 -7.72 4.97 -0.46
C LEU A 56 -8.01 5.86 -1.69
N SER A 57 -6.96 6.40 -2.33
CA SER A 57 -7.10 7.23 -3.53
C SER A 57 -7.73 6.48 -4.69
N VAL A 58 -7.35 5.20 -4.87
CA VAL A 58 -7.92 4.34 -5.93
C VAL A 58 -9.38 4.00 -5.65
N LEU A 59 -9.72 3.67 -4.40
CA LEU A 59 -11.10 3.36 -4.03
C LEU A 59 -12.02 4.57 -4.21
N LEU A 60 -11.61 5.75 -3.74
CA LEU A 60 -12.38 6.99 -3.86
C LEU A 60 -12.44 7.50 -5.31
N GLY A 61 -11.35 7.39 -6.06
CA GLY A 61 -11.28 7.77 -7.46
C GLY A 61 -12.12 6.89 -8.39
N GLN A 62 -12.37 5.63 -8.01
CA GLN A 62 -13.23 4.75 -8.80
C GLN A 62 -14.72 5.06 -8.57
N VAL A 63 -15.12 5.38 -7.34
CA VAL A 63 -16.49 5.79 -6.99
C VAL A 63 -16.91 7.06 -7.73
N SER A 64 -15.99 8.02 -7.92
CA SER A 64 -16.27 9.25 -8.65
C SER A 64 -16.37 9.06 -10.17
N ILE A 65 -15.64 8.10 -10.75
CA ILE A 65 -15.80 7.75 -12.17
C ILE A 65 -17.16 7.10 -12.41
N ASP A 66 -17.54 6.14 -11.56
CA ASP A 66 -18.80 5.39 -11.73
C ASP A 66 -20.03 6.30 -11.56
N SER A 67 -19.96 7.30 -10.66
CA SER A 67 -21.03 8.30 -10.51
C SER A 67 -21.10 9.29 -11.67
N LEU A 68 -19.96 9.68 -12.26
CA LEU A 68 -19.92 10.55 -13.44
C LEU A 68 -20.43 9.81 -14.70
N GLU A 69 -20.08 8.53 -14.87
CA GLU A 69 -20.61 7.71 -15.97
C GLU A 69 -22.12 7.52 -15.86
N ALA A 70 -22.64 7.35 -14.63
CA ALA A 70 -24.07 7.27 -14.39
C ALA A 70 -24.81 8.56 -14.77
N LEU A 71 -24.22 9.74 -14.46
CA LEU A 71 -24.78 11.04 -14.84
C LEU A 71 -24.76 11.28 -16.35
N LEU A 72 -23.67 10.92 -17.02
CA LEU A 72 -23.53 11.08 -18.48
C LEU A 72 -24.52 10.21 -19.27
N ARG A 73 -24.87 9.02 -18.77
CA ARG A 73 -25.89 8.18 -19.42
C ARG A 73 -27.31 8.74 -19.34
N ILE A 74 -27.57 9.68 -18.44
CA ILE A 74 -28.89 10.28 -18.21
C ILE A 74 -29.10 11.55 -19.06
N GLY A 75 -28.02 12.23 -19.48
CA GLY A 75 -28.09 13.45 -20.29
C GLY A 75 -27.72 13.22 -21.75
N GLN A 76 -28.70 13.10 -22.65
CA GLN A 76 -28.46 13.13 -24.10
C GLN A 76 -28.46 14.58 -24.61
N SER A 77 -27.27 15.18 -24.77
CA SER A 77 -26.97 16.09 -25.88
C SER A 77 -25.46 16.34 -25.97
N THR A 78 -24.85 15.91 -27.07
CA THR A 78 -23.43 16.10 -27.39
C THR A 78 -23.03 17.57 -27.37
N ASN A 79 -22.19 17.95 -26.42
CA ASN A 79 -21.50 19.24 -26.37
C ASN A 79 -20.07 19.03 -25.80
N ILE A 80 -19.22 20.04 -25.93
CA ILE A 80 -17.80 20.13 -25.53
C ILE A 80 -17.52 19.53 -24.12
N GLU A 81 -18.53 19.53 -23.25
CA GLU A 81 -18.54 18.90 -21.93
C GLU A 81 -18.27 17.38 -21.95
N GLU A 82 -18.70 16.63 -22.97
CA GLU A 82 -18.41 15.19 -23.07
C GLU A 82 -16.93 14.91 -23.35
N VAL A 83 -16.27 15.75 -24.16
CA VAL A 83 -14.84 15.60 -24.46
C VAL A 83 -14.01 15.89 -23.20
N GLU A 84 -14.42 16.89 -22.42
CA GLU A 84 -13.79 17.20 -21.14
C GLU A 84 -14.03 16.12 -20.09
N ALA A 85 -15.26 15.57 -20.02
CA ALA A 85 -15.58 14.45 -19.15
C ALA A 85 -14.79 13.18 -19.50
N ILE A 86 -14.66 12.85 -20.80
CA ILE A 86 -13.83 11.72 -21.26
C ILE A 86 -12.36 11.93 -20.90
N ASN A 87 -11.81 13.13 -21.10
CA ASN A 87 -10.44 13.44 -20.71
C ASN A 87 -10.20 13.33 -19.20
N ASN A 88 -11.18 13.76 -18.39
CA ASN A 88 -11.11 13.59 -16.94
C ASN A 88 -11.18 12.12 -16.53
N ILE A 89 -12.04 11.31 -17.16
CA ILE A 89 -12.11 9.86 -16.91
C ILE A 89 -10.77 9.19 -17.24
N VAL A 90 -10.14 9.53 -18.37
CA VAL A 90 -8.83 8.98 -18.75
C VAL A 90 -7.73 9.39 -17.76
N LYS A 91 -7.71 10.66 -17.31
CA LYS A 91 -6.75 11.14 -16.30
C LYS A 91 -6.91 10.41 -14.96
N VAL A 92 -8.15 10.25 -14.48
CA VAL A 92 -8.42 9.56 -13.21
C VAL A 92 -8.04 8.07 -13.32
N LYS A 93 -8.35 7.41 -14.44
CA LYS A 93 -7.92 6.02 -14.67
C LYS A 93 -6.40 5.85 -14.63
N ASN A 94 -5.66 6.73 -15.32
CA ASN A 94 -4.20 6.69 -15.31
C ASN A 94 -3.64 6.98 -13.90
N GLY A 95 -4.24 7.92 -13.17
CA GLY A 95 -3.90 8.22 -11.78
C GLY A 95 -4.12 7.03 -10.84
N ASN A 96 -5.21 6.28 -11.03
CA ASN A 96 -5.51 5.08 -10.24
C ASN A 96 -4.49 3.96 -10.50
N ILE A 97 -4.09 3.73 -11.77
CA ILE A 97 -3.05 2.74 -12.11
C ILE A 97 -1.71 3.11 -11.47
N ILE A 98 -1.29 4.38 -11.58
CA ILE A 98 -0.02 4.85 -10.99
C ILE A 98 -0.05 4.70 -9.47
N SER A 99 -1.18 5.06 -8.84
CA SER A 99 -1.37 4.90 -7.39
C SER A 99 -1.27 3.44 -6.96
N LEU A 100 -1.85 2.50 -7.72
CA LEU A 100 -1.70 1.07 -7.46
C LEU A 100 -0.24 0.62 -7.59
N ILE A 101 0.48 1.03 -8.64
CA ILE A 101 1.90 0.67 -8.82
C ILE A 101 2.74 1.17 -7.64
N ILE A 102 2.54 2.42 -7.21
CA ILE A 102 3.26 3.01 -6.06
C ILE A 102 2.91 2.26 -4.77
N GLY A 103 1.62 1.96 -4.55
CA GLY A 103 1.17 1.24 -3.36
C GLY A 103 1.72 -0.19 -3.30
N TYR A 104 1.71 -0.94 -4.40
CA TYR A 104 2.35 -2.26 -4.44
C TYR A 104 3.87 -2.16 -4.30
N GLY A 105 4.50 -1.12 -4.85
CA GLY A 105 5.91 -0.82 -4.62
C GLY A 105 6.22 -0.57 -3.14
N SER A 106 5.32 0.08 -2.40
CA SER A 106 5.48 0.33 -0.97
C SER A 106 5.45 -0.99 -0.18
N LEU A 107 4.55 -1.92 -0.50
CA LEU A 107 4.54 -3.26 0.12
C LEU A 107 5.85 -4.04 -0.11
N VAL A 108 6.41 -3.95 -1.31
CA VAL A 108 7.71 -4.57 -1.61
C VAL A 108 8.80 -3.92 -0.76
N GLY A 109 8.78 -2.58 -0.63
CA GLY A 109 9.67 -1.83 0.27
C GLY A 109 9.56 -2.29 1.73
N ASP A 110 8.34 -2.41 2.24
CA ASP A 110 8.05 -2.91 3.59
C ASP A 110 8.62 -4.31 3.81
N TYR A 111 8.48 -5.20 2.83
CA TYR A 111 9.05 -6.54 2.90
C TYR A 111 10.59 -6.51 3.01
N PHE A 112 11.26 -5.65 2.24
CA PHE A 112 12.72 -5.50 2.33
C PHE A 112 13.16 -4.94 3.68
N ILE A 113 12.46 -3.93 4.19
CA ILE A 113 12.72 -3.35 5.52
C ILE A 113 12.56 -4.43 6.59
N LEU A 114 11.45 -5.17 6.60
CA LEU A 114 11.20 -6.25 7.54
C LEU A 114 12.27 -7.37 7.46
N LYS A 115 12.71 -7.72 6.25
CA LYS A 115 13.78 -8.70 6.05
C LYS A 115 15.12 -8.19 6.58
N PHE A 116 15.41 -6.91 6.42
CA PHE A 116 16.61 -6.26 6.94
C PHE A 116 16.61 -6.24 8.48
N ILE A 117 15.50 -5.83 9.07
CA ILE A 117 15.25 -5.86 10.52
C ILE A 117 15.46 -7.27 11.07
N LYS A 118 14.86 -8.29 10.46
CA LYS A 118 15.05 -9.68 10.87
C LYS A 118 16.52 -10.10 10.82
N LYS A 119 17.27 -9.67 9.79
CA LYS A 119 18.70 -9.96 9.66
C LYS A 119 19.53 -9.26 10.73
N MET A 120 19.18 -8.03 11.12
CA MET A 120 19.81 -7.32 12.24
C MET A 120 19.58 -8.03 13.57
N ASN A 121 18.33 -8.36 13.89
CA ASN A 121 18.01 -9.06 15.14
C ASN A 121 18.71 -10.41 15.26
N ILE A 122 18.79 -11.19 14.18
CA ILE A 122 19.54 -12.46 14.19
C ILE A 122 21.03 -12.23 14.46
N LYS A 123 21.63 -11.18 13.90
CA LYS A 123 23.04 -10.84 14.16
C LYS A 123 23.25 -10.41 15.62
N GLU A 124 22.34 -9.63 16.19
CA GLU A 124 22.41 -9.21 17.59
C GLU A 124 22.22 -10.39 18.55
N CYS A 125 21.24 -11.27 18.31
CA CYS A 125 21.11 -12.51 19.07
C CYS A 125 22.37 -13.39 18.99
N LYS A 126 23.01 -13.49 17.81
CA LYS A 126 24.29 -14.22 17.67
C LYS A 126 25.44 -13.55 18.44
N LYS A 127 25.51 -12.22 18.46
CA LYS A 127 26.51 -11.49 19.25
C LYS A 127 26.34 -11.73 20.76
N VAL A 128 25.10 -11.81 21.25
CA VAL A 128 24.83 -12.14 22.66
C VAL A 128 25.22 -13.58 22.96
N LYS A 129 24.86 -14.53 22.08
CA LYS A 129 25.23 -15.94 22.25
C LYS A 129 26.75 -16.15 22.29
N ASN A 130 27.51 -15.46 21.45
CA ASN A 130 28.97 -15.54 21.45
C ASN A 130 29.65 -14.77 22.59
N ARG A 131 28.92 -13.88 23.28
CA ARG A 131 29.44 -13.14 24.45
C ARG A 131 29.44 -13.97 25.73
N TRP A 132 28.62 -15.02 25.78
CA TRP A 132 28.50 -15.91 26.92
C TRP A 132 29.14 -17.26 26.59
N ASP A 133 30.11 -17.68 27.41
CA ASP A 133 30.74 -18.99 27.28
C ASP A 133 29.79 -20.05 27.84
N TRP A 134 28.90 -20.54 26.99
CA TRP A 134 27.91 -21.59 27.33
C TRP A 134 28.56 -22.92 27.73
N SER A 135 29.88 -23.09 27.53
CA SER A 135 30.62 -24.28 27.96
C SER A 135 30.84 -24.34 29.48
N ARG A 136 30.70 -23.22 30.20
CA ARG A 136 30.83 -23.16 31.67
C ARG A 136 29.53 -23.43 32.44
N VAL A 137 28.42 -23.63 31.73
CA VAL A 137 27.08 -23.83 32.32
C VAL A 137 26.69 -25.32 32.31
N LYS A 138 27.65 -26.22 32.07
CA LYS A 138 27.43 -27.67 32.02
C LYS A 138 27.99 -28.37 33.22
#